data_AF-A0A081REZ8-F1
#
_entry.id   AF-A0A081REZ8-F1
#
_cell.length_a   1.000
_cell.length_b   1.000
_cell.length_c   1.000
_cell.angle_alpha   90.00
_cell.angle_beta   90.00
_cell.angle_gamma   90.00
#
_symmetry.space_group_name_H-M   'P 1'
#
loop_
_entity.id
_entity.type
_entity.pdbx_description
1 polymer ?
#
loop_
_entity_poly.entity_id
_entity_poly.type
_entity_poly.pdbx_seq_one_letter_code
_entity_poly.pdbx_strand_id
1 'polypeptide(L)'
;MQALRAALGIPPEVYTDFAQLRRKVLEKAKAEIDQLAHFRVEWREMRQGRTVTELEFRFEPKGAPEVIETVDELDRHSSGRKARREGTAETVSVAPTIAAVTKALTVSTASEKTFPRGSLTYEAPELREIGLRHGGGWSVDMMADAYRQHMGDRLEKLRGKKLIDSWTGFCESWLSRRGRP
;
A
#
# COMPACT_ATOMS: atom_id res chain seq x y z
N MET A 1 -3.47 -0.69 -45.10
CA MET A 1 -4.41 -0.99 -44.00
C MET A 1 -5.07 -2.36 -44.12
N GLN A 2 -5.25 -2.95 -45.31
CA GLN A 2 -5.88 -4.28 -45.46
C GLN A 2 -5.15 -5.38 -44.66
N ALA A 3 -3.81 -5.40 -44.69
CA ALA A 3 -3.02 -6.38 -43.96
C ALA A 3 -3.28 -6.38 -42.44
N LEU A 4 -3.32 -5.18 -41.82
CA LEU A 4 -3.62 -5.07 -40.38
C LEU A 4 -5.04 -5.55 -40.06
N ARG A 5 -6.02 -5.19 -40.89
CA ARG A 5 -7.41 -5.61 -40.69
C ARG A 5 -7.55 -7.12 -40.78
N ALA A 6 -6.89 -7.74 -41.74
CA ALA A 6 -6.83 -9.20 -41.87
C ALA A 6 -6.16 -9.84 -40.65
N ALA A 7 -5.05 -9.28 -40.16
CA ALA A 7 -4.35 -9.76 -38.97
C ALA A 7 -5.22 -9.69 -37.70
N LEU A 8 -6.09 -8.68 -37.59
CA LEU A 8 -7.05 -8.52 -36.49
C LEU A 8 -8.37 -9.29 -36.72
N GLY A 9 -8.53 -9.99 -37.85
CA GLY A 9 -9.77 -10.70 -38.19
C GLY A 9 -10.97 -9.79 -38.46
N ILE A 10 -10.73 -8.54 -38.88
CA ILE A 10 -11.78 -7.53 -39.12
C ILE A 10 -12.19 -7.58 -40.60
N PRO A 11 -13.46 -7.88 -40.92
CA PRO A 11 -13.95 -7.86 -42.29
C PRO A 11 -13.79 -6.48 -42.96
N PRO A 12 -13.65 -6.41 -44.31
CA PRO A 12 -13.50 -5.14 -45.02
C PRO A 12 -14.71 -4.21 -44.85
N GLU A 13 -15.90 -4.75 -44.66
CA GLU A 13 -17.15 -3.98 -44.45
C GLU A 13 -17.25 -3.31 -43.06
N VAL A 14 -16.52 -3.80 -42.05
CA VAL A 14 -16.67 -3.35 -40.66
C VAL A 14 -15.65 -2.27 -40.32
N TYR A 15 -16.08 -1.08 -39.86
CA TYR A 15 -15.17 0.06 -39.64
C TYR A 15 -14.45 0.50 -40.92
N THR A 16 -15.21 0.73 -42.00
CA THR A 16 -14.70 1.11 -43.33
C THR A 16 -13.79 2.34 -43.29
N ASP A 17 -14.12 3.30 -42.42
CA ASP A 17 -13.26 4.45 -42.11
C ASP A 17 -12.21 4.13 -41.04
N PHE A 18 -10.97 4.55 -41.28
CA PHE A 18 -9.88 4.45 -40.33
C PHE A 18 -10.21 5.14 -39.00
N ALA A 19 -10.94 6.27 -39.00
CA ALA A 19 -11.33 6.95 -37.77
C ALA A 19 -12.21 6.06 -36.87
N GLN A 20 -13.10 5.25 -37.47
CA GLN A 20 -13.91 4.28 -36.72
C GLN A 20 -13.06 3.14 -36.20
N LEU A 21 -12.16 2.60 -37.01
CA LEU A 21 -11.24 1.53 -36.61
C LEU A 21 -10.36 1.99 -35.44
N ARG A 22 -9.79 3.20 -35.54
CA ARG A 22 -8.98 3.81 -34.48
C ARG A 22 -9.76 3.92 -33.18
N ARG A 23 -10.93 4.55 -33.20
CA ARG A 23 -11.74 4.80 -31.99
C ARG A 23 -12.32 3.54 -31.37
N LYS A 24 -12.76 2.58 -32.20
CA LYS A 24 -13.51 1.41 -31.72
C LYS A 24 -12.62 0.21 -31.42
N VAL A 25 -11.43 0.14 -32.03
CA VAL A 25 -10.52 -1.00 -31.90
C VAL A 25 -9.19 -0.56 -31.31
N LEU A 26 -8.42 0.29 -32.00
CA LEU A 26 -7.04 0.58 -31.61
C LEU A 26 -6.93 1.28 -30.25
N GLU A 27 -7.68 2.36 -30.05
CA GLU A 27 -7.67 3.12 -28.81
C GLU A 27 -8.17 2.28 -27.63
N LYS A 28 -9.21 1.47 -27.85
CA LYS A 28 -9.73 0.57 -26.81
C LYS A 28 -8.74 -0.53 -26.45
N ALA A 29 -8.13 -1.15 -27.45
CA ALA A 29 -7.15 -2.21 -27.26
C ALA A 29 -5.90 -1.69 -26.55
N LYS A 30 -5.34 -0.54 -26.97
CA LYS A 30 -4.21 0.08 -26.27
C LYS A 30 -4.56 0.38 -24.83
N ALA A 31 -5.71 1.02 -24.57
CA ALA A 31 -6.09 1.37 -23.21
C ALA A 31 -6.27 0.12 -22.31
N GLU A 32 -6.61 -1.04 -22.90
CA GLU A 32 -6.68 -2.31 -22.18
C GLU A 32 -5.31 -2.94 -21.93
N ILE A 33 -4.47 -2.98 -22.97
CA ILE A 33 -3.11 -3.50 -22.87
C ILE A 33 -2.30 -2.66 -21.87
N ASP A 34 -2.35 -1.34 -21.98
CA ASP A 34 -1.62 -0.42 -21.10
C ASP A 34 -2.07 -0.54 -19.64
N GLN A 35 -3.27 -1.07 -19.36
CA GLN A 35 -3.73 -1.32 -17.99
C GLN A 35 -3.30 -2.69 -17.46
N LEU A 36 -3.26 -3.73 -18.30
CA LEU A 36 -3.20 -5.13 -17.85
C LEU A 36 -1.92 -5.88 -18.22
N ALA A 37 -1.25 -5.46 -19.30
CA ALA A 37 -0.03 -6.09 -19.73
C ALA A 37 1.17 -5.50 -19.00
N HIS A 38 2.26 -6.26 -18.88
CA HIS A 38 3.53 -5.75 -18.34
C HIS A 38 4.32 -4.88 -19.33
N PHE A 39 3.68 -4.46 -20.43
CA PHE A 39 4.25 -3.61 -21.46
C PHE A 39 3.23 -2.56 -21.91
N ARG A 40 3.73 -1.51 -22.54
CA ARG A 40 2.95 -0.47 -23.21
C ARG A 40 3.03 -0.62 -24.72
N VAL A 41 1.99 -0.17 -25.39
CA VAL A 41 1.93 -0.19 -26.86
C VAL A 41 1.72 1.22 -27.37
N GLU A 42 2.70 1.76 -28.07
CA GLU A 42 2.54 2.99 -28.85
C GLU A 42 2.36 2.64 -30.32
N TRP A 43 1.66 3.50 -31.06
CA TRP A 43 1.60 3.36 -32.52
C TRP A 43 1.80 4.69 -33.23
N ARG A 44 2.37 4.61 -34.43
CA ARG A 44 2.52 5.75 -35.34
C ARG A 44 1.76 5.49 -36.63
N GLU A 45 0.98 6.46 -37.04
CA GLU A 45 0.27 6.45 -38.33
C GLU A 45 1.20 6.89 -39.45
N MET A 46 1.45 6.01 -40.42
CA MET A 46 2.10 6.37 -41.68
C MET A 46 1.03 6.74 -42.71
N ARG A 47 1.13 7.96 -43.23
CA ARG A 47 0.13 8.55 -44.14
C ARG A 47 0.72 8.71 -45.52
N GLN A 48 -0.06 8.33 -46.53
CA GLN A 48 0.19 8.65 -47.93
C GLN A 48 -0.90 9.60 -48.41
N GLY A 49 -0.56 10.88 -48.55
CA GLY A 49 -1.54 11.94 -48.80
C GLY A 49 -2.53 12.08 -47.64
N ARG A 50 -3.83 11.94 -47.92
CA ARG A 50 -4.91 12.07 -46.92
C ARG A 50 -5.25 10.76 -46.20
N THR A 51 -4.72 9.63 -46.66
CA THR A 51 -5.10 8.31 -46.18
C THR A 51 -3.98 7.68 -45.34
N VAL A 52 -4.34 7.05 -44.22
CA VAL A 52 -3.42 6.22 -43.42
C VAL A 52 -3.23 4.88 -44.14
N THR A 53 -2.00 4.59 -44.55
CA THR A 53 -1.66 3.37 -45.28
C THR A 53 -1.18 2.28 -44.34
N GLU A 54 -0.38 2.64 -43.33
CA GLU A 54 0.29 1.70 -42.45
C GLU A 54 0.36 2.22 -41.01
N LEU A 55 0.56 1.27 -40.09
CA LEU A 55 0.69 1.52 -38.66
C LEU A 55 1.96 0.82 -38.17
N GLU A 56 2.83 1.60 -37.56
CA GLU A 56 4.00 1.09 -36.87
C GLU A 56 3.67 0.94 -35.39
N PHE A 57 3.79 -0.26 -34.83
CA PHE A 57 3.58 -0.52 -33.41
C PHE A 57 4.92 -0.65 -32.69
N ARG A 58 5.03 0.00 -31.54
CA ARG A 58 6.17 -0.08 -30.63
C ARG A 58 5.71 -0.64 -29.30
N PHE A 59 6.39 -1.70 -28.86
CA PHE A 59 6.13 -2.36 -27.59
C PHE A 59 7.27 -2.06 -26.64
N GLU A 60 6.98 -1.55 -25.46
CA GLU A 60 7.98 -1.21 -24.45
C GLU A 60 7.64 -1.85 -23.11
N PRO A 61 8.60 -2.46 -22.40
CA PRO A 61 8.33 -2.98 -21.06
C PRO A 61 7.99 -1.85 -20.10
N LYS A 62 7.05 -2.11 -19.19
CA LYS A 62 6.71 -1.16 -18.11
C LYS A 62 7.85 -1.07 -17.09
N GLY A 63 7.99 0.11 -16.47
CA GLY A 63 8.90 0.29 -15.35
C GLY A 63 8.39 -0.41 -14.08
N ALA A 64 9.28 -0.60 -13.10
CA ALA A 64 8.95 -1.26 -11.83
C ALA A 64 7.66 -0.77 -11.13
N PRO A 65 7.42 0.54 -10.94
CA PRO A 65 6.18 0.99 -10.28
C PRO A 65 4.91 0.64 -11.08
N GLU A 66 4.97 0.74 -12.40
CA GLU A 66 3.82 0.47 -13.28
C GLU A 66 3.50 -1.02 -13.39
N VAL A 67 4.52 -1.88 -13.29
CA VAL A 67 4.34 -3.33 -13.23
C VAL A 67 3.59 -3.72 -11.95
N ILE A 68 3.91 -3.10 -10.81
CA ILE A 68 3.22 -3.34 -9.54
C ILE A 68 1.74 -2.95 -9.66
N GLU A 69 1.43 -1.76 -10.18
CA GLU A 69 0.05 -1.32 -10.39
C GLU A 69 -0.73 -2.29 -11.30
N THR A 70 -0.06 -2.84 -12.31
CA THR A 70 -0.63 -3.83 -13.22
C THR A 70 -0.97 -5.13 -12.51
N VAL A 71 -0.05 -5.63 -11.66
CA VAL A 71 -0.29 -6.83 -10.82
C VAL A 71 -1.45 -6.58 -9.86
N ASP A 72 -1.45 -5.44 -9.17
CA ASP A 72 -2.54 -5.09 -8.26
C ASP A 72 -3.89 -5.01 -9.00
N GLU A 73 -3.91 -4.54 -10.26
CA GLU A 73 -5.14 -4.49 -11.06
C GLU A 73 -5.59 -5.89 -11.54
N LEU A 74 -4.68 -6.83 -11.75
CA LEU A 74 -5.01 -8.21 -12.07
C LEU A 74 -5.67 -8.92 -10.88
N ASP A 75 -5.25 -8.60 -9.65
CA ASP A 75 -5.85 -9.14 -8.43
C ASP A 75 -7.24 -8.55 -8.14
N ARG A 76 -7.56 -7.38 -8.69
CA ARG A 76 -8.87 -6.73 -8.54
C ARG A 76 -9.92 -7.33 -9.47
N HIS A 77 -11.17 -7.23 -9.02
CA HIS A 77 -12.32 -7.68 -9.81
C HIS A 77 -12.53 -6.82 -11.07
N SER A 78 -12.92 -7.48 -12.18
CA SER A 78 -13.06 -6.89 -13.52
C SER A 78 -14.21 -5.88 -13.65
N SER A 79 -15.25 -5.97 -12.81
CA SER A 79 -16.42 -5.08 -12.86
C SER A 79 -16.09 -3.59 -12.68
N GLY A 80 -15.05 -3.26 -11.93
CA GLY A 80 -14.60 -1.87 -11.73
C GLY A 80 -13.50 -1.42 -12.71
N ARG A 81 -13.04 -2.30 -13.61
CA ARG A 81 -11.87 -2.04 -14.47
C ARG A 81 -12.05 -0.84 -15.38
N LYS A 82 -13.23 -0.73 -15.99
CA LYS A 82 -13.55 0.38 -16.89
C LYS A 82 -13.58 1.71 -16.14
N ALA A 83 -14.23 1.76 -14.99
CA ALA A 83 -14.29 2.96 -14.15
C ALA A 83 -12.88 3.38 -13.67
N ARG A 84 -12.02 2.44 -13.28
CA ARG A 84 -10.63 2.74 -12.88
C ARG A 84 -9.79 3.25 -14.05
N ARG A 85 -9.94 2.64 -15.24
CA ARG A 85 -9.27 3.09 -16.47
C ARG A 85 -9.69 4.51 -16.87
N GLU A 86 -10.97 4.82 -16.76
CA GLU A 86 -11.55 6.11 -17.13
C GLU A 86 -11.41 7.16 -16.00
N GLY A 87 -10.74 6.82 -14.89
CA GLY A 87 -10.56 7.71 -13.73
C GLY A 87 -11.87 8.08 -13.02
N THR A 88 -12.96 7.37 -13.32
CA THR A 88 -14.31 7.58 -12.79
C THR A 88 -14.62 6.67 -11.62
N ALA A 89 -13.74 5.72 -11.31
CA ALA A 89 -13.84 4.97 -10.07
C ALA A 89 -13.70 5.96 -8.92
N GLU A 90 -14.71 6.00 -8.06
CA GLU A 90 -14.61 6.70 -6.79
C GLU A 90 -13.43 6.07 -6.04
N THR A 91 -12.35 6.84 -5.92
CA THR A 91 -11.34 6.55 -4.93
C THR A 91 -12.08 6.74 -3.62
N VAL A 92 -12.48 5.63 -2.99
CA VAL A 92 -12.70 5.63 -1.55
C VAL A 92 -11.32 5.94 -0.98
N SER A 93 -11.01 7.23 -0.95
CA SER A 93 -10.23 7.83 0.08
C SER A 93 -10.95 7.36 1.33
N VAL A 94 -10.48 6.23 1.86
CA VAL A 94 -10.24 6.19 3.28
C VAL A 94 -9.29 7.37 3.48
N ALA A 95 -9.88 8.57 3.58
CA ALA A 95 -9.30 9.68 4.29
C ALA A 95 -8.69 8.97 5.49
N PRO A 96 -7.40 9.10 5.76
CA PRO A 96 -6.85 8.31 6.80
C PRO A 96 -7.44 8.82 8.12
N THR A 97 -8.67 8.47 8.48
CA THR A 97 -9.11 8.29 9.85
C THR A 97 -8.36 7.11 10.48
N ILE A 98 -7.36 6.55 9.79
CA ILE A 98 -6.34 5.68 10.34
C ILE A 98 -4.94 6.31 10.28
N ALA A 99 -4.57 7.15 9.29
CA ALA A 99 -3.24 7.81 9.23
C ALA A 99 -3.19 9.28 9.70
N ALA A 100 -4.30 10.01 9.68
CA ALA A 100 -4.52 11.23 10.46
C ALA A 100 -4.99 10.86 11.88
N VAL A 101 -5.57 9.67 12.12
CA VAL A 101 -5.64 9.14 13.49
C VAL A 101 -4.26 8.71 13.97
N THR A 102 -3.41 8.01 13.20
CA THR A 102 -2.06 7.69 13.71
C THR A 102 -1.13 8.91 13.75
N LYS A 103 -1.18 9.84 12.77
CA LYS A 103 -0.30 11.02 12.78
C LYS A 103 -0.80 12.16 13.68
N ALA A 104 -2.12 12.37 13.83
CA ALA A 104 -2.64 13.28 14.85
C ALA A 104 -2.63 12.65 16.26
N LEU A 105 -2.62 11.32 16.43
CA LEU A 105 -2.27 10.72 17.75
C LEU A 105 -0.78 10.90 18.08
N THR A 106 0.13 10.87 17.10
CA THR A 106 1.57 10.98 17.40
C THR A 106 2.00 12.39 17.80
N VAL A 107 1.21 13.42 17.50
CA VAL A 107 1.54 14.79 17.94
C VAL A 107 0.67 15.25 19.12
N SER A 108 -0.54 14.69 19.30
CA SER A 108 -1.47 15.14 20.36
C SER A 108 -1.40 14.37 21.68
N THR A 109 -0.51 13.38 21.83
CA THR A 109 -0.36 12.63 23.09
C THR A 109 1.09 12.53 23.58
N ALA A 110 1.91 13.53 23.24
CA ALA A 110 3.20 13.75 23.92
C ALA A 110 3.02 14.29 25.35
N SER A 111 1.79 14.54 25.79
CA SER A 111 1.45 14.85 27.17
C SER A 111 0.53 13.75 27.71
N GLU A 112 1.02 12.99 28.70
CA GLU A 112 0.21 12.29 29.70
C GLU A 112 -0.21 10.81 29.50
N LYS A 113 0.49 10.01 28.68
CA LYS A 113 0.28 8.54 28.70
C LYS A 113 0.83 7.90 29.99
N THR A 114 -0.06 7.36 30.82
CA THR A 114 0.23 6.46 31.95
C THR A 114 0.68 5.09 31.44
N PHE A 115 1.30 4.27 32.29
CA PHE A 115 1.54 2.86 31.97
C PHE A 115 0.18 2.15 31.76
N PRO A 116 0.00 1.39 30.66
CA PRO A 116 -1.28 0.74 30.38
C PRO A 116 -1.64 -0.30 31.43
N ARG A 117 -2.94 -0.58 31.59
CA ARG A 117 -3.40 -1.68 32.46
C ARG A 117 -3.52 -3.00 31.71
N GLY A 118 -3.67 -2.99 30.38
CA GLY A 118 -3.75 -4.21 29.57
C GLY A 118 -2.43 -4.65 28.96
N SER A 119 -2.51 -5.41 27.88
CA SER A 119 -1.34 -6.00 27.20
C SER A 119 -0.53 -4.92 26.49
N LEU A 120 0.78 -4.89 26.74
CA LEU A 120 1.72 -3.99 26.06
C LEU A 120 1.86 -4.35 24.58
N THR A 121 1.47 -5.57 24.18
CA THR A 121 1.46 -6.02 22.79
C THR A 121 0.52 -5.19 21.92
N TYR A 122 -0.61 -4.75 22.46
CA TYR A 122 -1.63 -4.00 21.72
C TYR A 122 -1.74 -2.54 22.16
N GLU A 123 -1.51 -2.24 23.44
CA GLU A 123 -1.80 -0.91 24.00
C GLU A 123 -0.60 0.05 23.98
N ALA A 124 0.63 -0.47 24.01
CA ALA A 124 1.83 0.36 24.11
C ALA A 124 3.04 -0.26 23.40
N PRO A 125 3.13 -0.14 22.06
CA PRO A 125 4.21 -0.72 21.28
C PRO A 125 5.60 -0.20 21.69
N GLU A 126 5.71 1.06 22.12
CA GLU A 126 6.96 1.66 22.60
C GLU A 126 7.49 0.98 23.88
N LEU A 127 6.61 0.75 24.86
CA LEU A 127 6.97 0.04 26.10
C LEU A 127 7.27 -1.43 25.81
N ARG A 128 6.57 -2.04 24.84
CA ARG A 128 6.87 -3.40 24.41
C ARG A 128 8.27 -3.53 23.81
N GLU A 129 8.67 -2.59 22.97
CA GLU A 129 10.01 -2.59 22.37
C GLU A 129 11.11 -2.54 23.44
N ILE A 130 10.91 -1.72 24.48
CA ILE A 130 11.81 -1.65 25.64
C ILE A 130 11.87 -3.00 26.36
N GLY A 131 10.72 -3.62 26.62
CA GLY A 131 10.66 -4.94 27.26
C GLY A 131 11.37 -6.02 26.44
N LEU A 132 11.26 -5.99 25.11
CA LEU A 132 11.97 -6.91 24.23
C LEU A 132 13.48 -6.68 24.25
N ARG A 133 13.91 -5.42 24.23
CA ARG A 133 15.33 -5.04 24.18
C ARG A 133 16.06 -5.32 25.50
N HIS A 134 15.42 -5.01 26.64
CA HIS A 134 16.07 -5.06 27.96
C HIS A 134 15.62 -6.24 28.83
N GLY A 135 14.50 -6.91 28.52
CA GLY A 135 13.93 -7.99 29.32
C GLY A 135 14.49 -9.39 29.04
N GLY A 136 15.49 -9.51 28.16
CA GLY A 136 16.28 -10.74 27.99
C GLY A 136 15.48 -11.97 27.55
N GLY A 137 14.41 -11.80 26.78
CA GLY A 137 13.63 -12.91 26.20
C GLY A 137 12.46 -13.42 27.05
N TRP A 138 12.23 -12.84 28.23
CA TRP A 138 11.01 -13.08 29.00
C TRP A 138 9.78 -12.46 28.31
N SER A 139 8.61 -13.03 28.58
CA SER A 139 7.34 -12.47 28.10
C SER A 139 7.16 -11.04 28.58
N VAL A 140 6.93 -10.12 27.63
CA VAL A 140 6.79 -8.69 27.90
C VAL A 140 5.54 -8.40 28.72
N ASP A 141 4.44 -9.09 28.44
CA ASP A 141 3.20 -8.94 29.21
C ASP A 141 3.36 -9.47 30.64
N MET A 142 4.14 -10.53 30.84
CA MET A 142 4.47 -11.02 32.18
C MET A 142 5.33 -10.01 32.97
N MET A 143 6.33 -9.40 32.33
CA MET A 143 7.13 -8.35 32.97
C MET A 143 6.28 -7.11 33.28
N ALA A 144 5.33 -6.77 32.41
CA ALA A 144 4.41 -5.66 32.60
C ALA A 144 3.49 -5.88 33.81
N ASP A 145 2.94 -7.08 33.98
CA ASP A 145 2.12 -7.44 35.15
C ASP A 145 2.92 -7.35 36.44
N ALA A 146 4.15 -7.86 36.43
CA ALA A 146 5.02 -7.79 37.60
C ALA A 146 5.43 -6.35 37.93
N TYR A 147 5.65 -5.51 36.92
CA TYR A 147 5.93 -4.09 37.11
C TYR A 147 4.73 -3.33 37.69
N ARG A 148 3.51 -3.63 37.21
CA ARG A 148 2.27 -3.09 37.78
C ARG A 148 2.12 -3.45 39.25
N GLN A 149 2.38 -4.71 39.62
CA GLN A 149 2.35 -5.16 41.01
C GLN A 149 3.44 -4.51 41.87
N HIS A 150 4.67 -4.38 41.34
CA HIS A 150 5.79 -3.79 42.06
C HIS A 150 5.61 -2.27 42.30
N MET A 151 5.03 -1.57 41.33
CA MET A 151 4.88 -0.11 41.40
C MET A 151 3.57 0.33 42.09
N GLY A 152 2.48 -0.44 41.95
CA GLY A 152 1.18 -0.11 42.53
C GLY A 152 0.72 1.32 42.20
N ASP A 153 0.22 2.03 43.20
CA ASP A 153 -0.29 3.41 43.06
C ASP A 153 0.77 4.42 42.60
N ARG A 154 2.07 4.10 42.74
CA ARG A 154 3.16 4.98 42.28
C ARG A 154 3.18 5.11 40.76
N LEU A 155 2.62 4.12 40.06
CA LEU A 155 2.52 4.12 38.60
C LEU A 155 1.61 5.25 38.09
N GLU A 156 0.60 5.63 38.87
CA GLU A 156 -0.32 6.72 38.53
C GLU A 156 0.36 8.09 38.51
N LYS A 157 1.54 8.23 39.13
CA LYS A 157 2.33 9.47 39.19
C LYS A 157 3.42 9.55 38.11
N LEU A 158 3.62 8.49 37.31
CA LEU A 158 4.66 8.43 36.28
C LEU A 158 4.09 8.69 34.89
N ARG A 159 4.70 9.64 34.16
CA ARG A 159 4.35 9.98 32.77
C ARG A 159 5.61 10.25 31.95
N GLY A 160 5.50 10.09 30.64
CA GLY A 160 6.53 10.46 29.67
C GLY A 160 7.90 9.84 29.98
N LYS A 161 8.97 10.62 29.91
CA LYS A 161 10.36 10.15 30.09
C LYS A 161 10.60 9.40 31.41
N LYS A 162 10.03 9.88 32.53
CA LYS A 162 10.20 9.24 33.84
C LYS A 162 9.60 7.83 33.86
N LEU A 163 8.51 7.62 33.14
CA LEU A 163 7.89 6.31 33.01
C LEU A 163 8.77 5.36 32.19
N ILE A 164 9.31 5.85 31.08
CA ILE A 164 10.22 5.12 30.20
C ILE A 164 11.47 4.68 30.99
N ASP A 165 12.14 5.61 31.67
CA ASP A 165 13.35 5.31 32.46
C ASP A 165 13.07 4.26 33.55
N SER A 166 11.92 4.38 34.25
CA SER A 166 11.52 3.45 35.31
C SER A 166 11.20 2.05 34.77
N TRP A 167 10.54 1.96 33.61
CA TRP A 167 10.23 0.68 32.96
C TRP A 167 11.48 -0.01 32.41
N THR A 168 12.39 0.74 31.77
CA THR A 168 13.67 0.22 31.29
C THR A 168 14.48 -0.36 32.45
N GLY A 169 14.64 0.41 33.54
CA GLY A 169 15.37 -0.06 34.72
C GLY A 169 14.74 -1.29 35.38
N PHE A 170 13.41 -1.42 35.35
CA PHE A 170 12.74 -2.63 35.81
C PHE A 170 13.08 -3.84 34.93
N CYS A 171 13.05 -3.70 33.60
CA CYS A 171 13.39 -4.78 32.67
C CYS A 171 14.85 -5.24 32.85
N GLU A 172 15.78 -4.31 33.01
CA GLU A 172 17.20 -4.61 33.25
C GLU A 172 17.42 -5.31 34.59
N SER A 173 16.72 -4.87 35.65
CA SER A 173 16.73 -5.52 36.96
C SER A 173 16.10 -6.92 36.90
N TRP A 174 15.03 -7.10 36.13
CA TRP A 174 14.36 -8.39 35.93
C TRP A 174 15.31 -9.41 35.29
N LEU A 175 16.00 -9.01 34.21
CA LEU A 175 17.03 -9.81 33.55
C LEU A 175 18.18 -10.12 34.52
N SER A 176 18.68 -9.12 35.26
CA SER A 176 19.80 -9.30 36.18
C SER A 176 19.50 -10.28 37.32
N ARG A 177 18.25 -10.32 37.79
CA ARG A 177 17.81 -11.21 38.88
C ARG A 177 17.47 -12.63 38.43
N ARG A 178 16.89 -12.78 37.24
CA ARG A 178 16.31 -14.05 36.78
C ARG A 178 17.13 -14.73 35.67
N GLY A 179 18.09 -14.02 35.08
CA GLY A 179 18.82 -14.51 33.92
C GLY A 179 17.92 -14.62 32.68
N ARG A 180 18.44 -15.30 31.65
CA ARG A 180 17.71 -15.60 30.42
C ARG A 180 16.92 -16.91 30.61
N PRO A 181 15.64 -16.99 30.19
CA PRO A 181 14.87 -18.23 30.29
C PRO A 181 15.37 -19.29 29.31
#